data_AF-A0A1H9HD51-F1
#
_entry.id   AF-A0A1H9HD51-F1
#
_cell.length_a   1.000
_cell.length_b   1.000
_cell.length_c   1.000
_cell.angle_alpha   90.00
_cell.angle_beta   90.00
_cell.angle_gamma   90.00
#
_symmetry.space_group_name_H-M   'P 1'
#
loop_
_entity.id
_entity.type
_entity.pdbx_description
1 polymer ?
#
loop_
_entity_poly.entity_id
_entity_poly.type
_entity_poly.pdbx_seq_one_letter_code
_entity_poly.pdbx_strand_id
1 'polypeptide(L)'
;MVAQTLDDEFLALLCEDEDLVRTEFDAIIAANWGEPPLPPAPRPPVPATPYRDASRPHWRNRVPAGRPARQRSPPSRKAGDA
;
A
#
# COMPACT_ATOMS: atom_id res chain seq x y z
N MET A 1 -33.46 -1.51 -20.90
CA MET A 1 -32.90 -0.21 -21.35
C MET A 1 -33.52 0.97 -20.59
N VAL A 2 -34.83 1.01 -20.32
CA VAL A 2 -35.48 2.10 -19.54
C VAL A 2 -34.98 2.22 -18.09
N ALA A 3 -34.53 1.12 -17.46
CA ALA A 3 -34.00 1.16 -16.10
C ALA A 3 -32.66 1.89 -16.00
N GLN A 4 -31.76 1.68 -16.97
CA GLN A 4 -30.45 2.38 -17.00
C GLN A 4 -30.63 3.89 -17.16
N THR A 5 -31.59 4.33 -17.97
CA THR A 5 -31.86 5.76 -18.16
C THR A 5 -32.44 6.41 -16.89
N LEU A 6 -33.21 5.67 -16.09
CA LEU A 6 -33.78 6.19 -14.85
C LEU A 6 -32.71 6.30 -13.76
N ASP A 7 -31.83 5.29 -13.65
CA ASP A 7 -30.69 5.33 -12.74
C ASP A 7 -29.76 6.51 -13.08
N ASP A 8 -29.49 6.75 -14.37
CA ASP A 8 -28.65 7.87 -14.82
C ASP A 8 -29.29 9.25 -14.54
N GLU A 9 -30.60 9.40 -14.76
CA GLU A 9 -31.35 10.63 -14.44
C GLU A 9 -31.41 10.89 -12.93
N PHE A 10 -31.59 9.84 -12.13
CA PHE A 10 -31.56 9.94 -10.67
C PHE A 10 -30.18 10.35 -10.17
N LEU A 11 -29.11 9.75 -10.70
CA LEU A 11 -27.74 10.12 -10.37
C LEU A 11 -27.44 11.57 -10.81
N ALA A 12 -27.94 12.02 -11.96
CA ALA A 12 -27.77 13.39 -12.40
C ALA A 12 -28.42 14.39 -11.42
N LEU A 13 -29.65 14.11 -10.98
CA LEU A 13 -30.36 14.95 -10.00
C LEU A 13 -29.66 14.94 -8.63
N LEU A 14 -29.20 13.77 -8.18
CA LEU A 14 -28.50 13.63 -6.90
C LEU A 14 -27.15 14.37 -6.93
N CYS A 15 -26.42 14.29 -8.04
CA CYS A 15 -25.13 14.95 -8.22
C CYS A 15 -25.24 16.46 -8.49
N GLU A 16 -26.42 16.99 -8.82
CA GLU A 16 -26.65 18.43 -8.98
C GLU A 16 -26.58 19.17 -7.64
N ASP A 17 -26.92 18.49 -6.53
CA ASP A 17 -26.83 19.03 -5.17
C ASP A 17 -25.54 18.55 -4.48
N GLU A 18 -24.45 19.30 -4.69
CA GLU A 18 -23.13 18.98 -4.14
C GLU A 18 -23.13 18.96 -2.60
N ASP A 19 -23.91 19.84 -1.96
CA ASP A 19 -23.96 19.94 -0.49
C ASP A 19 -24.66 18.72 0.12
N LEU A 20 -25.74 18.25 -0.53
CA LEU A 20 -26.42 17.01 -0.14
C LEU A 20 -25.50 15.80 -0.28
N VAL A 21 -24.79 15.68 -1.40
CA VAL A 21 -23.84 14.58 -1.65
C VAL A 21 -22.72 14.58 -0.62
N ARG A 22 -22.14 15.75 -0.32
CA ARG A 22 -21.09 15.87 0.69
C ARG A 22 -21.58 15.47 2.07
N THR A 23 -22.77 15.94 2.46
CA THR A 23 -23.37 15.63 3.76
C THR A 23 -23.60 14.13 3.95
N GLU A 24 -24.15 13.45 2.93
CA GLU A 24 -24.37 12.01 2.98
C GLU A 24 -23.04 11.24 3.03
N PHE A 25 -22.05 11.65 2.26
CA PHE A 25 -20.74 11.01 2.25
C PHE A 25 -20.01 11.16 3.59
N ASP A 26 -20.07 12.35 4.19
CA ASP A 26 -19.53 12.61 5.52
C ASP A 26 -20.25 11.77 6.59
N ALA A 27 -21.56 11.58 6.49
CA ALA A 27 -22.32 10.71 7.38
C ALA A 27 -21.87 9.24 7.26
N ILE A 28 -21.67 8.74 6.04
CA ILE A 28 -21.15 7.39 5.77
C ILE A 28 -19.74 7.22 6.35
N ILE A 29 -18.86 8.21 6.14
CA ILE A 29 -17.50 8.21 6.67
C ILE A 29 -17.54 8.18 8.20
N ALA A 30 -18.30 9.07 8.83
CA ALA A 30 -18.43 9.16 10.28
C ALA A 30 -18.95 7.85 10.88
N ALA A 31 -19.93 7.20 10.23
CA ALA A 31 -20.52 5.95 10.71
C ALA A 31 -19.56 4.74 10.62
N ASN A 32 -18.67 4.71 9.63
CA ASN A 32 -17.88 3.51 9.33
C ASN A 32 -16.37 3.63 9.62
N TRP A 33 -15.81 4.84 9.66
CA TRP A 33 -14.36 5.05 9.79
C TRP A 33 -13.90 5.52 11.17
N GLY A 34 -14.80 5.92 12.07
CA GLY A 34 -14.53 6.14 13.50
C GLY A 34 -13.23 6.90 13.82
N GLU A 35 -12.68 6.65 15.00
CA GLU A 35 -11.35 7.15 15.38
C GLU A 35 -10.27 6.17 14.88
N PRO A 36 -9.23 6.63 14.16
CA PRO A 36 -8.12 5.76 13.79
C PRO A 36 -7.44 5.18 15.04
N PRO A 37 -6.89 3.96 14.96
CA PRO A 37 -6.21 3.35 16.09
C PRO A 37 -5.02 4.21 16.53
N LEU A 38 -4.82 4.30 17.84
CA LEU A 38 -3.66 4.97 18.43
C LEU A 38 -2.37 4.43 17.79
N PRO A 39 -1.42 5.32 17.43
CA PRO A 39 -0.14 4.88 16.90
C PRO A 39 0.54 3.96 17.92
N PRO A 40 1.20 2.88 17.47
CA PRO A 40 1.91 1.99 18.37
C PRO A 40 2.98 2.75 19.13
N ALA A 41 3.16 2.41 20.41
CA ALA A 41 4.24 2.97 21.21
C ALA A 41 5.59 2.78 20.50
N PRO A 42 6.50 3.77 20.55
CA PRO A 42 7.82 3.64 19.97
C PRO A 42 8.52 2.42 20.55
N ARG A 43 9.12 1.60 19.69
CA ARG A 43 9.89 0.43 20.15
C ARG A 43 11.04 0.92 21.02
N PRO A 44 11.32 0.24 22.15
CA PRO A 44 12.49 0.55 22.94
C PRO A 44 13.76 0.40 22.07
N PRO A 45 14.81 1.21 22.34
CA PRO A 45 16.06 1.08 21.61
C PRO A 45 16.61 -0.33 21.77
N VAL A 46 16.99 -0.95 20.65
CA VAL A 46 17.69 -2.24 20.68
C VAL A 46 19.06 -2.00 21.31
N PRO A 47 19.46 -2.75 22.34
CA PRO A 47 20.81 -2.67 22.89
C PRO A 47 21.83 -2.83 21.77
N ALA A 48 22.78 -1.90 21.66
CA ALA A 48 23.86 -2.02 20.69
C ALA A 48 24.57 -3.35 20.93
N THR A 49 24.44 -4.29 19.99
CA THR A 49 25.26 -5.50 20.04
C THR A 49 26.71 -5.04 19.94
N PRO A 50 27.61 -5.50 20.82
CA PRO A 50 29.02 -5.15 20.70
C PRO A 50 29.48 -5.52 19.29
N TYR A 51 30.14 -4.56 18.63
CA TYR A 51 30.65 -4.71 17.28
C TYR A 51 31.43 -6.03 17.20
N ARG A 52 30.89 -6.98 16.43
CA ARG A 52 31.59 -8.24 16.20
C ARG A 52 32.64 -7.96 15.14
N ASP A 53 33.90 -8.00 15.53
CA ASP A 53 35.00 -7.99 14.59
C ASP A 53 34.72 -9.03 13.49
N ALA A 54 34.80 -8.60 12.22
CA ALA A 54 34.52 -9.41 11.04
C ALA A 54 35.54 -10.55 10.85
N SER A 55 36.52 -10.64 11.74
CA SER A 55 37.44 -11.76 11.94
C SER A 55 36.71 -13.02 12.43
N ARG A 56 35.83 -13.58 11.60
CA ARG A 56 35.33 -14.95 11.77
C ARG A 56 35.99 -15.88 10.75
N PRO A 57 36.32 -17.13 11.13
CA PRO A 57 37.05 -18.05 10.28
C PRO A 57 36.21 -18.48 9.07
N HIS A 58 36.91 -18.80 7.98
CA HIS A 58 36.54 -19.46 6.73
C HIS A 58 35.64 -20.74 6.83
N TRP A 59 34.49 -20.69 7.48
CA TRP A 59 33.53 -21.80 7.41
C TRP A 59 32.75 -21.68 6.11
N ARG A 60 33.26 -22.42 5.12
CA ARG A 60 32.66 -22.83 3.85
C ARG A 60 31.15 -22.55 3.79
N ASN A 61 30.77 -21.60 2.94
CA ASN A 61 29.41 -21.36 2.50
C ASN A 61 28.81 -22.65 1.91
N ARG A 62 28.15 -23.48 2.74
CA ARG A 62 27.07 -24.35 2.26
C ARG A 62 25.89 -23.43 1.99
N VAL A 63 25.76 -23.02 0.74
CA VAL A 63 24.53 -22.41 0.24
C VAL A 63 23.40 -23.42 0.47
N PRO A 64 22.30 -23.07 1.16
CA PRO A 64 21.11 -23.91 1.14
C PRO A 64 20.63 -24.00 -0.31
N ALA A 65 20.74 -25.18 -0.92
CA ALA A 65 20.14 -25.48 -2.21
C ALA A 65 18.62 -25.35 -2.07
N GLY A 66 18.05 -24.21 -2.44
CA GLY A 66 16.59 -24.03 -2.33
C GLY A 66 16.06 -22.60 -2.27
N ARG A 67 16.91 -21.56 -2.23
CA ARG A 67 16.40 -20.19 -2.43
C ARG A 67 16.37 -19.87 -3.93
N PRO A 68 15.20 -19.60 -4.54
CA PRO A 68 15.17 -19.12 -5.91
C PRO A 68 15.92 -17.79 -5.97
N ALA A 69 16.84 -17.68 -6.92
CA ALA A 69 17.53 -16.43 -7.19
C ALA A 69 16.49 -15.36 -7.55
N ARG A 70 16.59 -14.17 -6.94
CA ARG A 70 15.77 -13.03 -7.35
C ARG A 70 16.09 -12.73 -8.82
N GLN A 71 15.12 -12.95 -9.71
CA GLN A 71 15.25 -12.53 -11.10
C GLN A 71 15.41 -11.01 -11.13
N ARG A 72 16.45 -10.54 -11.82
CA ARG A 72 16.60 -9.12 -12.12
C ARG A 72 15.55 -8.72 -13.14
N SER A 73 14.97 -7.54 -12.98
CA SER A 73 14.04 -6.97 -13.95
C SER A 73 14.69 -6.91 -15.35
N PRO A 74 13.91 -7.04 -16.43
CA PRO A 74 14.41 -6.90 -17.79
C PRO A 74 15.15 -5.57 -17.99
N PRO A 75 16.14 -5.50 -18.91
CA PRO A 75 16.81 -4.25 -19.22
C PRO A 75 15.78 -3.23 -19.70
N SER A 76 15.78 -2.04 -19.09
CA SER A 76 14.95 -0.93 -19.55
C SER A 76 15.40 -0.56 -20.97
N ARG A 77 14.51 -0.66 -21.96
CA ARG A 77 14.76 -0.10 -23.29
C ARG A 77 14.91 1.41 -23.11
N LYS A 78 16.03 1.97 -23.53
CA LYS A 78 16.13 3.42 -23.71
C LYS A 78 15.07 3.82 -24.75
N ALA A 79 14.27 4.83 -24.42
CA ALA A 79 13.40 5.47 -25.41
C ALA A 79 14.29 6.08 -26.49
N GLY A 80 14.21 5.56 -27.72
CA GLY A 80 14.91 6.15 -28.87
C GLY A 80 15.48 5.21 -29.93
N ASP A 81 15.10 3.93 -29.99
CA ASP A 81 15.31 3.12 -31.20
C ASP A 81 13.94 2.90 -31.87
N ALA A 82 13.67 3.73 -32.87
CA ALA A 82 12.66 3.55 -33.91
C ALA A 82 13.37 3.68 -35.26
#